data_AF-A0A4R8PQJ4-F1
#
_entry.id   AF-A0A4R8PQJ4-F1
#
_cell.length_a   1.000
_cell.length_b   1.000
_cell.length_c   1.000
_cell.angle_alpha   90.00
_cell.angle_beta   90.00
_cell.angle_gamma   90.00
#
_symmetry.space_group_name_H-M   'P 1'
#
loop_
_entity.id
_entity.type
_entity.pdbx_description
1 polymer ?
#
loop_
_entity_poly.entity_id
_entity_poly.type
_entity_poly.pdbx_seq_one_letter_code
_entity_poly.pdbx_strand_id
1 'polypeptide(L)'
;MEPVLSRALGICAAHGTLAGNQRHMFDLILDQEVEELGIVSQFAPVYVNGSPNVNLGSTMTETTARLQALTMYQIIRQFSNRARDFGKAATQEALFTSWTRELQLQLQLMRNITPLDGYAVSVGPSPTMVDEDVIDSAYRAVLMSYMVRAVHSVLNYKTCAVWDDLLTLVIPASLSGRMEILYPDYANQWVGGLVPSLGPEDRRLANLIIAACKGVALVQPAAT
;
A
#
# COMPACT_ATOMS: atom_id res chain seq x y z
N MET A 1 -12.02 -0.89 13.95
CA MET A 1 -11.98 -0.87 12.48
C MET A 1 -12.18 0.56 12.05
N GLU A 2 -11.27 1.12 11.25
CA GLU A 2 -11.31 2.53 10.84
C GLU A 2 -12.56 2.84 10.00
N PRO A 3 -13.23 4.00 10.20
CA PRO A 3 -14.42 4.38 9.43
C PRO A 3 -14.20 4.40 7.91
N VAL A 4 -13.00 4.81 7.49
CA VAL A 4 -12.59 4.85 6.07
C VAL A 4 -12.61 3.46 5.44
N LEU A 5 -12.07 2.45 6.14
CA LEU A 5 -12.07 1.07 5.66
C LEU A 5 -13.48 0.47 5.60
N SER A 6 -14.32 0.80 6.57
CA SER A 6 -15.73 0.37 6.56
C SER A 6 -16.46 0.85 5.31
N ARG A 7 -16.28 2.13 4.96
CA ARG A 7 -16.82 2.70 3.72
C ARG A 7 -16.25 2.02 2.49
N ALA A 8 -14.93 1.86 2.41
CA ALA A 8 -14.27 1.21 1.27
C ALA A 8 -14.75 -0.22 1.02
N LEU A 9 -14.94 -1.00 2.09
CA LEU A 9 -15.53 -2.35 2.00
C LEU A 9 -16.99 -2.31 1.52
N GLY A 10 -17.77 -1.34 1.99
CA GLY A 10 -19.12 -1.08 1.49
C GLY A 10 -19.15 -0.80 -0.02
N ILE A 11 -18.21 0.01 -0.52
CA ILE A 11 -18.05 0.26 -1.96
C ILE A 11 -17.64 -0.99 -2.72
N CYS A 12 -16.73 -1.81 -2.19
CA CYS A 12 -16.36 -3.08 -2.81
C CYS A 12 -17.56 -4.04 -2.90
N ALA A 13 -18.38 -4.12 -1.84
CA ALA A 13 -19.60 -4.90 -1.85
C ALA A 13 -20.65 -4.34 -2.83
N ALA A 14 -20.80 -3.01 -2.89
CA ALA A 14 -21.65 -2.34 -3.87
C ALA A 14 -21.18 -2.58 -5.31
N HIS A 15 -19.87 -2.67 -5.55
CA HIS A 15 -19.33 -3.03 -6.86
C HIS A 15 -19.79 -4.44 -7.28
N GLY A 16 -19.78 -5.41 -6.36
CA GLY A 16 -20.25 -6.77 -6.67
C GLY A 16 -21.75 -6.87 -6.99
N THR A 17 -22.57 -5.94 -6.49
CA THR A 17 -24.04 -6.04 -6.49
C THR A 17 -24.73 -5.03 -7.42
N LEU A 18 -24.24 -3.79 -7.47
CA LEU A 18 -24.85 -2.68 -8.21
C LEU A 18 -24.19 -2.45 -9.57
N ALA A 19 -23.02 -3.03 -9.84
CA ALA A 19 -22.30 -2.83 -11.09
C ALA A 19 -23.06 -3.24 -12.36
N GLY A 20 -23.99 -4.19 -12.26
CA GLY A 20 -24.81 -4.61 -13.40
C GLY A 20 -25.99 -3.67 -13.64
N ASN A 21 -26.88 -3.54 -12.65
CA ASN A 21 -28.21 -2.96 -12.85
C ASN A 21 -28.32 -1.47 -12.46
N GLN A 22 -27.46 -0.99 -11.55
CA GLN A 22 -27.50 0.39 -11.03
C GLN A 22 -26.12 1.06 -11.10
N ARG A 23 -25.40 0.80 -12.20
CA ARG A 23 -23.99 1.22 -12.35
C ARG A 23 -23.80 2.74 -12.28
N HIS A 24 -24.74 3.52 -12.79
CA HIS A 24 -24.66 4.99 -12.74
C HIS A 24 -24.62 5.50 -11.28
N MET A 25 -25.41 4.88 -10.40
CA MET A 25 -25.45 5.20 -8.98
C MET A 25 -24.17 4.74 -8.30
N PHE A 26 -23.67 3.54 -8.64
CA PHE A 26 -22.38 3.07 -8.15
C PHE A 26 -21.23 4.03 -8.53
N ASP A 27 -21.19 4.49 -9.78
CA ASP A 27 -20.14 5.41 -10.24
C ASP A 27 -20.16 6.74 -9.48
N LEU A 28 -21.36 7.27 -9.18
CA LEU A 28 -21.52 8.49 -8.38
C LEU A 28 -20.97 8.31 -6.96
N ILE A 29 -21.34 7.20 -6.30
CA ILE A 29 -20.88 6.92 -4.94
C ILE A 29 -19.36 6.72 -4.92
N LEU A 30 -18.80 5.97 -5.88
CA LEU A 30 -17.35 5.77 -5.97
C LEU A 30 -16.60 7.07 -6.28
N ASP A 31 -17.16 7.98 -7.07
CA ASP A 31 -16.56 9.29 -7.33
C ASP A 31 -16.52 10.14 -6.06
N GLN A 32 -17.64 10.22 -5.37
CA GLN A 32 -17.77 10.98 -4.13
C GLN A 32 -16.83 10.46 -3.04
N GLU A 33 -16.76 9.14 -2.84
CA GLU A 33 -15.88 8.55 -1.83
C GLU A 33 -14.40 8.84 -2.08
N VAL A 34 -13.95 8.86 -3.34
CA VAL A 34 -12.54 9.18 -3.63
C VAL A 34 -12.26 10.68 -3.44
N GLU A 35 -13.22 11.55 -3.78
CA GLU A 35 -13.10 12.99 -3.55
C GLU A 35 -13.05 13.31 -2.05
N GLU A 36 -13.96 12.74 -1.25
CA GLU A 36 -13.95 12.88 0.21
C GLU A 36 -12.65 12.37 0.83
N LEU A 37 -12.13 11.24 0.34
CA LEU A 37 -10.85 10.70 0.81
C LEU A 37 -9.69 11.67 0.57
N GLY A 38 -9.69 12.35 -0.58
CA GLY A 38 -8.71 13.39 -0.91
C GLY A 38 -8.80 14.63 -0.01
N ILE A 39 -10.02 15.07 0.31
CA ILE A 39 -10.26 16.23 1.18
C ILE A 39 -9.77 15.94 2.61
N VAL A 40 -10.15 14.79 3.18
CA VAL A 40 -9.74 14.40 4.55
C VAL A 40 -8.21 14.33 4.69
N SER A 41 -7.50 14.00 3.61
CA SER A 41 -6.04 13.95 3.59
C SER A 41 -5.36 15.33 3.67
N GLN A 42 -6.00 16.40 3.21
CA GLN A 42 -5.42 17.76 3.27
C GLN A 42 -5.36 18.30 4.71
N PHE A 43 -6.20 17.77 5.59
CA PHE A 43 -6.27 18.15 7.00
C PHE A 43 -5.45 17.22 7.92
N ALA A 44 -4.71 16.27 7.35
CA ALA A 44 -3.84 15.38 8.12
C ALA A 44 -2.72 16.21 8.78
N PRO A 45 -2.44 16.00 10.09
CA PRO A 45 -1.44 16.79 10.79
C PRO A 45 -0.06 16.59 10.17
N VAL A 46 0.47 17.64 9.55
CA VAL A 46 1.86 17.72 9.11
C VAL A 46 2.74 17.72 10.35
N TYR A 47 3.77 16.87 10.37
CA TYR A 47 4.79 16.83 11.42
C TYR A 47 5.50 18.20 11.49
N VAL A 48 4.96 19.10 12.33
CA VAL A 48 5.63 20.32 12.73
C VAL A 48 6.28 20.06 14.08
N ASN A 49 7.61 19.99 14.05
CA ASN A 49 8.55 19.94 15.17
C ASN A 49 7.95 20.08 16.59
N GLY A 50 8.12 19.02 17.39
CA GLY A 50 8.34 19.18 18.83
C GLY A 50 7.16 18.98 19.79
N SER A 51 5.99 18.49 19.35
CA SER A 51 4.92 18.14 20.29
C SER A 51 4.90 16.62 20.56
N PRO A 52 5.13 16.16 21.81
CA PRO A 52 5.34 14.74 22.13
C PRO A 52 4.05 13.90 22.22
N ASN A 53 2.89 14.45 21.86
CA ASN A 53 1.58 13.83 22.13
C ASN A 53 0.80 13.35 20.90
N VAL A 54 1.39 13.34 19.71
CA VAL A 54 0.76 12.67 18.55
C VAL A 54 1.09 11.19 18.64
N ASN A 55 0.07 10.36 18.91
CA ASN A 55 0.20 8.91 18.97
C ASN A 55 0.57 8.39 17.57
N LEU A 56 1.86 8.23 17.32
CA LEU A 56 2.44 7.79 16.04
C LEU A 56 1.71 6.56 15.47
N GLY A 57 1.31 5.63 16.34
CA GLY A 57 0.53 4.44 15.95
C GLY A 57 -0.85 4.77 15.40
N SER A 58 -1.57 5.75 15.96
CA SER A 58 -2.89 6.13 15.43
C SER A 58 -2.79 6.84 14.08
N THR A 59 -1.79 7.71 13.92
CA THR A 59 -1.53 8.38 12.62
C THR A 59 -1.17 7.37 11.55
N MET A 60 -0.31 6.40 11.87
CA MET A 60 0.07 5.35 10.93
C MET A 60 -1.10 4.41 10.59
N THR A 61 -1.95 4.10 11.57
CA THR A 61 -3.18 3.32 11.34
C THR A 61 -4.09 4.06 10.37
N GLU A 62 -4.25 5.36 10.55
CA GLU A 62 -5.07 6.20 9.68
C GLU A 62 -4.50 6.31 8.26
N THR A 63 -3.19 6.59 8.10
CA THR A 63 -2.54 6.66 6.77
C THR A 63 -2.59 5.31 6.05
N THR A 64 -2.40 4.21 6.79
CA THR A 64 -2.55 2.85 6.27
C THR A 64 -3.97 2.59 5.78
N ALA A 65 -4.99 2.93 6.58
CA ALA A 65 -6.39 2.75 6.23
C ALA A 65 -6.79 3.54 4.97
N ARG A 66 -6.28 4.77 4.84
CA ARG A 66 -6.52 5.62 3.65
C ARG A 66 -5.87 5.03 2.39
N LEU A 67 -4.62 4.56 2.49
CA LEU A 67 -3.94 3.92 1.37
C LEU A 67 -4.63 2.61 0.95
N GLN A 68 -5.08 1.81 1.91
CA GLN A 68 -5.85 0.58 1.65
C GLN A 68 -7.17 0.90 0.93
N ALA A 69 -7.92 1.90 1.39
CA ALA A 69 -9.16 2.34 0.73
C ALA A 69 -8.89 2.83 -0.71
N LEU A 70 -7.89 3.69 -0.90
CA LEU A 70 -7.52 4.16 -2.24
C LEU A 70 -7.09 3.01 -3.15
N THR A 71 -6.34 2.03 -2.62
CA THR A 71 -5.95 0.83 -3.36
C THR A 71 -7.17 0.04 -3.83
N MET A 72 -8.19 -0.14 -2.99
CA MET A 72 -9.45 -0.80 -3.37
C MET A 72 -10.16 -0.04 -4.50
N TYR A 73 -10.24 1.29 -4.40
CA TYR A 73 -10.86 2.13 -5.43
C TYR A 73 -10.08 2.08 -6.75
N GLN A 74 -8.75 2.06 -6.68
CA GLN A 74 -7.88 1.91 -7.84
C GLN A 74 -8.07 0.54 -8.50
N ILE A 75 -8.19 -0.55 -7.73
CA ILE A 75 -8.48 -1.88 -8.29
C ILE A 75 -9.79 -1.87 -9.09
N ILE A 76 -10.85 -1.29 -8.52
CA ILE A 76 -12.15 -1.20 -9.22
C ILE A 76 -12.02 -0.44 -10.55
N ARG A 77 -11.25 0.65 -10.56
CA ARG A 77 -11.13 1.52 -11.74
C ARG A 77 -10.14 0.99 -12.79
N GLN A 78 -8.97 0.54 -12.37
CA GLN A 78 -7.89 0.05 -13.23
C GLN A 78 -8.18 -1.31 -13.87
N PHE A 79 -9.04 -2.13 -13.26
CA PHE A 79 -9.43 -3.43 -13.82
C PHE A 79 -10.88 -3.43 -14.37
N SER A 80 -11.45 -2.24 -14.54
CA SER A 80 -12.71 -2.06 -15.27
C SER A 80 -12.52 -2.28 -16.77
N ASN A 81 -13.62 -2.50 -17.50
CA ASN A 81 -13.62 -2.55 -18.96
C ASN A 81 -13.95 -1.20 -19.62
N ARG A 82 -14.00 -0.10 -18.85
CA ARG A 82 -14.48 1.21 -19.31
C ARG A 82 -13.36 2.26 -19.35
N ALA A 83 -13.25 2.94 -20.48
CA ALA A 83 -12.31 4.04 -20.68
C ALA A 83 -12.42 5.17 -19.65
N ARG A 84 -13.65 5.50 -19.20
CA ARG A 84 -13.89 6.51 -18.16
C ARG A 84 -13.20 6.15 -16.85
N ASP A 85 -13.24 4.87 -16.46
CA ASP A 85 -12.65 4.42 -15.20
C ASP A 85 -11.12 4.45 -15.27
N PHE A 86 -10.53 4.06 -16.42
CA PHE A 86 -9.09 4.22 -16.65
C PHE A 86 -8.66 5.69 -16.59
N GLY A 87 -9.39 6.58 -17.25
CA GLY A 87 -9.09 8.01 -17.23
C GLY A 87 -9.10 8.58 -15.81
N LYS A 88 -10.09 8.18 -14.99
CA LYS A 88 -10.15 8.58 -13.59
C LYS A 88 -9.05 7.97 -12.73
N ALA A 89 -8.73 6.69 -12.91
CA ALA A 89 -7.59 6.06 -12.23
C ALA A 89 -6.30 6.81 -12.53
N ALA A 90 -6.06 7.15 -13.80
CA ALA A 90 -4.90 7.92 -14.23
C ALA A 90 -4.83 9.31 -13.58
N THR A 91 -5.95 10.03 -13.45
CA THR A 91 -5.98 11.32 -12.72
C THR A 91 -5.64 11.20 -11.23
N GLN A 92 -5.80 10.02 -10.65
CA GLN A 92 -5.56 9.76 -9.23
C GLN A 92 -4.21 9.10 -8.96
N GLU A 93 -3.43 8.81 -10.00
CA GLU A 93 -2.14 8.12 -9.90
C GLU A 93 -1.10 8.93 -9.09
N ALA A 94 -1.09 10.25 -9.26
CA ALA A 94 -0.20 11.13 -8.51
C ALA A 94 -0.51 11.10 -7.00
N LEU A 95 -1.80 11.10 -6.64
CA LEU A 95 -2.24 10.97 -5.25
C LEU A 95 -1.85 9.60 -4.69
N PHE A 96 -2.08 8.54 -5.47
CA PHE A 96 -1.76 7.17 -5.05
C PHE A 96 -0.27 7.00 -4.78
N THR A 97 0.57 7.48 -5.70
CA THR A 97 2.04 7.46 -5.54
C THR A 97 2.50 8.29 -4.34
N SER A 98 1.91 9.47 -4.14
CA SER A 98 2.23 10.35 -3.00
C SER A 98 1.96 9.66 -1.67
N TRP A 99 0.78 9.08 -1.48
CA TRP A 99 0.41 8.41 -0.23
C TRP A 99 1.19 7.14 0.02
N THR A 100 1.51 6.37 -1.03
CA THR A 100 2.41 5.22 -0.89
C THR A 100 3.78 5.67 -0.36
N ARG A 101 4.35 6.74 -0.93
CA ARG A 101 5.65 7.28 -0.49
C ARG A 101 5.59 7.84 0.92
N GLU A 102 4.52 8.54 1.28
CA GLU A 102 4.33 9.05 2.64
C GLU A 102 4.35 7.92 3.67
N LEU A 103 3.58 6.86 3.46
CA LEU A 103 3.55 5.71 4.38
C LEU A 103 4.88 4.96 4.42
N GLN A 104 5.57 4.84 3.28
CA GLN A 104 6.90 4.25 3.19
C GLN A 104 7.94 5.07 4.00
N LEU A 105 7.88 6.40 3.96
CA LEU A 105 8.73 7.27 4.76
C LEU A 105 8.43 7.15 6.25
N GLN A 106 7.15 7.06 6.64
CA GLN A 106 6.78 6.83 8.05
C GLN A 106 7.35 5.50 8.57
N LEU A 107 7.26 4.42 7.78
CA LEU A 107 7.86 3.12 8.10
C LEU A 107 9.39 3.21 8.29
N GLN A 108 10.09 3.93 7.41
CA GLN A 108 11.54 4.15 7.52
C GLN A 108 11.92 4.95 8.77
N LEU A 109 11.17 6.00 9.09
CA LEU A 109 11.41 6.81 10.28
C LEU A 109 11.24 5.99 11.56
N MET A 110 10.19 5.16 11.64
CA MET A 110 9.97 4.33 12.82
C MET A 110 11.10 3.34 13.05
N ARG A 111 11.59 2.73 11.97
CA ARG A 111 12.73 1.82 12.02
C ARG A 111 14.00 2.51 12.55
N ASN A 112 14.23 3.77 12.16
CA ASN A 112 15.38 4.53 12.66
C ASN A 112 15.22 4.94 14.14
N ILE A 113 13.99 4.98 14.66
CA ILE A 113 13.67 5.34 16.05
C ILE A 113 13.72 4.11 16.98
N THR A 114 13.52 2.89 16.46
CA THR A 114 13.63 1.65 17.25
C THR A 114 15.11 1.29 17.42
N PRO A 115 15.70 1.35 18.63
CA PRO A 115 17.08 0.94 18.83
C PRO A 115 17.17 -0.58 18.68
N LEU A 116 18.08 -1.06 17.82
CA LEU A 116 18.57 -2.43 17.92
C LEU A 116 19.14 -2.61 19.32
N ASP A 117 18.74 -3.67 20.00
CA ASP A 117 19.21 -4.08 21.32
C ASP A 117 20.68 -3.74 21.59
N GLY A 118 20.91 -2.97 22.65
CA GLY A 118 22.24 -2.77 23.22
C GLY A 118 22.48 -1.39 23.82
N TYR A 119 22.15 -1.24 25.11
CA TYR A 119 22.70 -0.19 25.98
C TYR A 119 22.51 1.27 25.53
N ALA A 120 21.29 1.79 25.63
CA ALA A 120 21.11 3.22 25.85
C ALA A 120 20.04 3.43 26.92
N VAL A 121 20.47 3.90 28.10
CA VAL A 121 19.57 4.42 29.13
C VAL A 121 18.95 5.70 28.58
N SER A 122 17.76 5.60 27.98
CA SER A 122 16.99 6.77 27.57
C SER A 122 16.24 7.34 28.76
N VAL A 123 16.74 8.44 29.34
CA VAL A 123 16.00 9.29 30.27
C VAL A 123 15.00 10.11 29.44
N GLY A 124 13.78 9.61 29.32
CA GLY A 124 12.66 10.25 28.62
C GLY A 124 11.44 9.32 28.58
N PRO A 125 10.21 9.84 28.37
CA PRO A 125 9.06 8.97 28.19
C PRO A 125 9.32 8.04 27.00
N SER A 126 9.23 6.73 27.25
CA SER A 126 9.40 5.71 26.21
C SER A 126 8.48 6.06 25.04
N PRO A 127 8.96 6.08 23.78
CA PRO A 127 8.06 6.14 22.66
C PRO A 127 7.06 4.98 22.83
N THR A 128 5.77 5.28 22.79
CA THR A 128 4.74 4.23 22.76
C THR A 128 5.07 3.34 21.57
N MET A 129 5.56 2.11 21.85
CA MET A 129 5.86 1.15 20.80
C MET A 129 4.61 0.97 19.95
N VAL A 130 4.73 1.24 18.66
CA VAL A 130 3.67 0.98 17.70
C VAL A 130 3.51 -0.53 17.61
N ASP A 131 2.26 -1.00 17.62
CA ASP A 131 1.94 -2.41 17.50
C ASP A 131 2.54 -3.00 16.21
N GLU A 132 3.19 -4.15 16.32
CA GLU A 132 3.80 -4.86 15.18
C GLU A 132 2.75 -5.18 14.10
N ASP A 133 1.49 -5.42 14.49
CA ASP A 133 0.39 -5.66 13.55
C ASP A 133 0.08 -4.40 12.71
N VAL A 134 0.24 -3.20 13.29
CA VAL A 134 0.08 -1.92 12.56
C VAL A 134 1.22 -1.73 11.57
N ILE A 135 2.44 -2.10 11.97
CA ILE A 135 3.63 -2.06 11.12
C ILE A 135 3.48 -3.02 9.93
N ASP A 136 3.09 -4.26 10.19
CA ASP A 136 2.90 -5.27 9.16
C ASP A 136 1.78 -4.87 8.18
N SER A 137 0.66 -4.37 8.69
CA SER A 137 -0.46 -3.86 7.89
C SER A 137 -0.04 -2.72 6.96
N ALA A 138 0.80 -1.80 7.45
CA ALA A 138 1.34 -0.70 6.65
C ALA A 138 2.29 -1.20 5.55
N TYR A 139 3.21 -2.10 5.86
CA TYR A 139 4.08 -2.73 4.85
C TYR A 139 3.26 -3.44 3.78
N ARG A 140 2.24 -4.20 4.17
CA ARG A 140 1.32 -4.87 3.23
C ARG A 140 0.55 -3.86 2.38
N ALA A 141 0.10 -2.75 2.93
CA ALA A 141 -0.60 -1.69 2.18
C ALA A 141 0.32 -1.05 1.11
N VAL A 142 1.56 -0.71 1.49
CA VAL A 142 2.59 -0.20 0.56
C VAL A 142 2.82 -1.21 -0.55
N LEU A 143 3.08 -2.47 -0.21
CA LEU A 143 3.32 -3.55 -1.15
C LEU A 143 2.14 -3.72 -2.14
N MET A 144 0.92 -3.81 -1.62
CA MET A 144 -0.29 -3.93 -2.45
C MET A 144 -0.46 -2.75 -3.41
N SER A 145 -0.11 -1.53 -2.99
CA SER A 145 -0.18 -0.36 -3.85
C SER A 145 0.75 -0.46 -5.06
N TYR A 146 1.96 -1.00 -4.89
CA TYR A 146 2.89 -1.25 -5.99
C TYR A 146 2.42 -2.41 -6.86
N MET A 147 1.87 -3.49 -6.27
CA MET A 147 1.39 -4.65 -7.02
C MET A 147 0.23 -4.31 -7.96
N VAL A 148 -0.74 -3.50 -7.50
CA VAL A 148 -1.85 -3.06 -8.35
C VAL A 148 -1.34 -2.32 -9.59
N ARG A 149 -0.43 -1.36 -9.39
CA ARG A 149 0.18 -0.58 -10.48
C ARG A 149 1.04 -1.43 -11.41
N ALA A 150 1.86 -2.32 -10.85
CA ALA A 150 2.69 -3.27 -11.59
C ALA A 150 1.84 -4.15 -12.51
N VAL A 151 0.83 -4.82 -11.94
CA VAL A 151 -0.04 -5.75 -12.69
C VAL A 151 -0.82 -5.02 -13.77
N HIS A 152 -1.41 -3.87 -13.45
CA HIS A 152 -2.10 -3.05 -14.43
C HIS A 152 -1.18 -2.64 -15.60
N SER A 153 0.03 -2.20 -15.30
CA SER A 153 1.03 -1.80 -16.31
C SER A 153 1.46 -2.97 -17.19
N VAL A 154 1.72 -4.13 -16.60
CA VAL A 154 2.14 -5.34 -17.32
C VAL A 154 1.03 -5.85 -18.24
N LEU A 155 -0.20 -5.90 -17.75
CA LEU A 155 -1.32 -6.42 -18.52
C LEU A 155 -1.64 -5.53 -19.72
N ASN A 156 -1.67 -4.20 -19.53
CA ASN A 156 -2.12 -3.26 -20.56
C ASN A 156 -1.01 -2.75 -21.47
N TYR A 157 0.21 -2.56 -20.94
CA TYR A 157 1.29 -1.88 -21.67
C TYR A 157 2.53 -2.75 -21.87
N LYS A 158 2.58 -3.96 -21.29
CA LYS A 158 3.77 -4.84 -21.33
C LYS A 158 5.02 -4.18 -20.76
N THR A 159 4.85 -3.22 -19.85
CA THR A 159 5.92 -2.52 -19.12
C THR A 159 5.72 -2.65 -17.62
N CYS A 160 6.75 -2.38 -16.83
CA CYS A 160 6.69 -2.28 -15.38
C CYS A 160 7.13 -0.89 -14.92
N ALA A 161 6.16 -0.01 -14.65
CA ALA A 161 6.43 1.38 -14.27
C ALA A 161 6.98 1.54 -12.84
N VAL A 162 6.89 0.51 -11.99
CA VAL A 162 7.27 0.55 -10.58
C VAL A 162 8.53 -0.27 -10.27
N TRP A 163 9.26 -0.70 -11.30
CA TRP A 163 10.39 -1.62 -11.12
C TRP A 163 11.45 -1.06 -10.17
N ASP A 164 11.86 0.19 -10.37
CA ASP A 164 12.90 0.83 -9.56
C ASP A 164 12.44 0.98 -8.10
N ASP A 165 11.17 1.31 -7.87
CA ASP A 165 10.62 1.41 -6.52
C ASP A 165 10.60 0.04 -5.82
N LEU A 166 10.26 -1.03 -6.55
CA LEU A 166 10.24 -2.40 -6.02
C LEU A 166 11.62 -2.81 -5.49
N LEU A 167 12.73 -2.42 -6.13
CA LEU A 167 14.08 -2.78 -5.69
C LEU A 167 14.40 -2.28 -4.28
N THR A 168 13.76 -1.20 -3.85
CA THR A 168 13.98 -0.58 -2.53
C THR A 168 12.98 -1.05 -1.48
N LEU A 169 12.02 -1.90 -1.86
CA LEU A 169 10.91 -2.26 -1.01
C LEU A 169 11.29 -3.38 -0.05
N VAL A 170 10.99 -3.18 1.23
CA VAL A 170 11.14 -4.19 2.29
C VAL A 170 9.91 -5.08 2.32
N ILE A 171 10.11 -6.40 2.31
CA ILE A 171 9.04 -7.38 2.43
C ILE A 171 8.70 -7.60 3.91
N PRO A 172 7.41 -7.49 4.29
CA PRO A 172 7.00 -7.65 5.69
C PRO A 172 7.38 -9.02 6.26
N ALA A 173 7.69 -9.04 7.55
CA ALA A 173 8.12 -10.24 8.26
C ALA A 173 7.07 -11.36 8.23
N SER A 174 5.78 -11.01 8.21
CA SER A 174 4.70 -11.99 8.05
C SER A 174 4.73 -12.74 6.71
N LEU A 175 5.35 -12.18 5.67
CA LEU A 175 5.47 -12.81 4.34
C LEU A 175 6.84 -13.45 4.09
N SER A 176 7.89 -12.94 4.74
CA SER A 176 9.26 -13.38 4.53
C SER A 176 9.79 -14.29 5.63
N GLY A 177 9.18 -14.28 6.82
CA GLY A 177 9.72 -14.91 8.03
C GLY A 177 10.99 -14.24 8.55
N ARG A 178 11.34 -13.04 8.05
CA ARG A 178 12.55 -12.29 8.43
C ARG A 178 12.19 -10.83 8.72
N MET A 179 12.87 -10.23 9.68
CA MET A 179 12.63 -8.81 10.01
C MET A 179 13.00 -7.86 8.87
N GLU A 180 13.97 -8.23 8.03
CA GLU A 180 14.40 -7.40 6.94
C GLU A 180 14.85 -8.24 5.74
N ILE A 181 14.14 -8.07 4.64
CA ILE A 181 14.53 -8.60 3.34
C ILE A 181 13.99 -7.68 2.25
N LEU A 182 14.86 -7.29 1.32
CA LEU A 182 14.44 -6.49 0.18
C LEU A 182 13.74 -7.38 -0.85
N TYR A 183 12.86 -6.78 -1.64
CA TYR A 183 12.14 -7.46 -2.70
C TYR A 183 13.04 -8.31 -3.63
N PRO A 184 14.22 -7.84 -4.10
CA PRO A 184 15.06 -8.65 -4.99
C PRO A 184 15.56 -9.95 -4.32
N ASP A 185 15.97 -9.85 -3.05
CA ASP A 185 16.46 -11.01 -2.29
C ASP A 185 15.32 -11.99 -1.99
N TYR A 186 14.14 -11.46 -1.66
CA TYR A 186 12.94 -12.27 -1.49
C TYR A 186 12.57 -13.01 -2.77
N ALA A 187 12.61 -12.33 -3.91
CA ALA A 187 12.33 -12.93 -5.21
C ALA A 187 13.33 -14.02 -5.58
N ASN A 188 14.62 -13.80 -5.33
CA ASN A 188 15.66 -14.81 -5.54
C ASN A 188 15.47 -16.04 -4.65
N GLN A 189 15.13 -15.85 -3.37
CA GLN A 189 14.84 -16.96 -2.45
C GLN A 189 13.62 -17.76 -2.91
N TRP A 190 12.58 -17.08 -3.39
CA TRP A 190 11.39 -17.75 -3.92
C TRP A 190 11.71 -18.61 -5.15
N VAL A 191 12.50 -18.09 -6.09
CA VAL A 191 12.96 -18.86 -7.26
C VAL A 191 13.83 -20.05 -6.86
N GLY A 192 14.66 -19.87 -5.83
CA GLY A 192 15.50 -20.93 -5.25
C GLY A 192 14.73 -21.97 -4.42
N GLY A 193 13.40 -21.84 -4.27
CA GLY A 193 12.58 -22.76 -3.48
C GLY A 193 12.71 -22.59 -1.96
N LEU A 194 13.39 -21.53 -1.50
CA LEU A 194 13.56 -21.18 -0.09
C LEU A 194 12.36 -20.34 0.37
N VAL A 195 11.17 -20.95 0.34
CA VAL A 195 9.90 -20.28 0.64
C VAL A 195 9.50 -20.51 2.10
N PRO A 196 9.16 -19.46 2.88
CA PRO A 196 8.64 -19.64 4.23
C PRO A 196 7.31 -20.41 4.23
N SER A 197 7.02 -21.11 5.34
CA SER A 197 5.72 -21.77 5.51
C SER A 197 4.62 -20.73 5.73
N LEU A 198 3.92 -20.36 4.66
CA LEU A 198 2.84 -19.38 4.67
C LEU A 198 1.46 -20.03 4.66
N GLY A 199 0.49 -19.36 5.28
CA GLY A 199 -0.93 -19.68 5.11
C GLY A 199 -1.38 -19.52 3.65
N PRO A 200 -2.56 -20.05 3.28
CA PRO A 200 -3.03 -20.06 1.89
C PRO A 200 -3.20 -18.64 1.31
N GLU A 201 -3.70 -17.68 2.09
CA GLU A 201 -3.89 -16.30 1.63
C GLU A 201 -2.56 -15.55 1.48
N ASP A 202 -1.65 -15.67 2.45
CA ASP A 202 -0.30 -15.10 2.37
C ASP A 202 0.50 -15.68 1.20
N ARG A 203 0.30 -16.96 0.90
CA ARG A 203 0.91 -17.61 -0.27
C ARG A 203 0.39 -17.03 -1.59
N ARG A 204 -0.90 -16.69 -1.69
CA ARG A 204 -1.46 -16.02 -2.87
C ARG A 204 -0.85 -14.63 -3.04
N LEU A 205 -0.75 -13.87 -1.95
CA LEU A 205 -0.10 -12.55 -1.95
C LEU A 205 1.37 -12.67 -2.36
N ALA A 206 2.12 -13.60 -1.79
CA ALA A 206 3.51 -13.88 -2.16
C ALA A 206 3.65 -14.24 -3.65
N ASN A 207 2.80 -15.09 -4.19
CA ASN A 207 2.81 -15.42 -5.61
C ASN A 207 2.58 -14.17 -6.49
N LEU A 208 1.67 -13.28 -6.08
CA LEU A 208 1.40 -12.03 -6.79
C LEU A 208 2.64 -11.12 -6.80
N ILE A 209 3.32 -11.02 -5.65
CA ILE A 209 4.55 -10.22 -5.47
C ILE A 209 5.66 -10.70 -6.40
N ILE A 210 5.87 -12.02 -6.48
CA ILE A 210 6.90 -12.61 -7.34
C ILE A 210 6.53 -12.58 -8.82
N ALA A 211 5.23 -12.62 -9.14
CA ALA A 211 4.76 -12.49 -10.51
C ALA A 211 4.82 -11.03 -11.02
N ALA A 212 4.86 -10.05 -10.12
CA ALA A 212 4.90 -8.64 -10.49
C ALA A 212 6.10 -8.36 -11.38
N CYS A 213 5.84 -7.74 -12.53
CA CYS A 213 6.85 -7.33 -13.51
C CYS A 213 7.67 -8.46 -14.15
N LYS A 214 7.37 -9.72 -13.86
CA LYS A 214 8.02 -10.87 -14.50
C LYS A 214 7.64 -10.96 -15.98
N GLY A 215 8.63 -11.13 -16.85
CA GLY A 215 8.43 -11.31 -18.30
C GLY A 215 8.25 -10.02 -19.10
N VAL A 216 8.51 -8.85 -18.49
CA VAL A 216 8.55 -7.56 -19.18
C VAL A 216 9.89 -7.37 -19.89
N ALA A 217 9.86 -7.01 -21.17
CA ALA A 217 11.05 -6.74 -21.98
C ALA A 217 11.59 -5.30 -21.82
N LEU A 218 10.76 -4.38 -21.31
CA LEU A 218 11.04 -2.94 -21.23
C LEU A 218 10.77 -2.44 -19.80
N VAL A 219 11.84 -2.33 -19.01
CA VAL A 219 11.84 -1.63 -17.73
C VAL A 219 11.84 -0.14 -18.06
N GLN A 220 10.73 0.55 -17.84
CA GLN A 220 10.68 2.00 -17.98
C GLN A 220 11.22 2.61 -16.68
N PRO A 221 12.28 3.44 -16.73
CA PRO A 221 12.67 4.21 -15.56
C PRO A 221 11.54 5.18 -15.21
N ALA A 222 11.33 5.41 -13.91
CA ALA A 222 10.32 6.35 -13.43
C ALA A 222 10.50 7.71 -14.13
N ALA A 223 9.42 8.25 -14.69
CA ALA A 223 9.44 9.59 -15.28
C ALA A 223 9.78 10.60 -14.17
N THR A 224 10.97 11.18 -14.25
CA THR A 224 11.45 12.28 -13.40
C THR A 224 10.65 13.54 -13.64
#